data_AF-A0A1I5F3Q3-F1
#
_entry.id   AF-A0A1I5F3Q3-F1
#
_cell.length_a   1.000
_cell.length_b   1.000
_cell.length_c   1.000
_cell.angle_alpha   90.00
_cell.angle_beta   90.00
_cell.angle_gamma   90.00
#
_symmetry.space_group_name_H-M   'P 1'
#
loop_
_entity.id
_entity.type
_entity.pdbx_description
1 polymer ?
#
loop_
_entity_poly.entity_id
_entity_poly.type
_entity_poly.pdbx_seq_one_letter_code
_entity_poly.pdbx_strand_id
1 'polypeptide(L)' 'MHNLIQELGTSTLGLYLTFKHLEYTNPKGVNEMSLLEHSGDGVKKNKIYLEKLIEKEYLVRNDNGFIIPNKNKIF' A
#
# COMPACT_ATOMS: atom_id res chain seq x y z
N MET A 1 9.32 -11.54 15.54
CA MET A 1 9.38 -10.61 14.40
C MET A 1 8.91 -11.35 13.16
N HIS A 2 7.64 -11.19 12.78
CA HIS A 2 7.15 -11.72 11.51
C HIS A 2 7.83 -10.94 10.38
N ASN A 3 8.47 -11.65 9.45
CA ASN A 3 9.22 -10.98 8.39
C ASN A 3 8.24 -10.53 7.30
N LEU A 4 7.91 -9.24 7.25
CA LEU A 4 7.00 -8.64 6.26
C LEU A 4 7.37 -8.98 4.81
N ILE A 5 8.66 -9.19 4.54
CA ILE A 5 9.15 -9.64 3.23
C ILE A 5 8.63 -11.05 2.90
N GLN A 6 8.58 -11.96 3.87
CA GLN A 6 8.03 -13.31 3.67
C GLN A 6 6.51 -13.29 3.48
N GLU A 7 5.82 -12.31 4.09
CA GLU A 7 4.36 -12.24 4.06
C GLU A 7 3.81 -11.54 2.80
N LEU A 8 4.48 -10.49 2.33
CA LEU A 8 4.04 -9.66 1.21
C LEU A 8 4.85 -9.91 -0.06
N GLY A 9 6.12 -10.31 0.05
CA GLY A 9 7.07 -10.29 -1.05
C GLY A 9 7.64 -8.88 -1.28
N THR A 10 8.80 -8.80 -1.94
CA THR A 10 9.57 -7.55 -2.09
C THR A 10 8.83 -6.46 -2.86
N SER A 11 8.18 -6.78 -3.98
CA SER A 11 7.45 -5.77 -4.78
C SER A 11 6.21 -5.23 -4.05
N THR A 12 5.44 -6.10 -3.38
CA THR A 12 4.26 -5.67 -2.63
C THR A 12 4.64 -4.85 -1.41
N LEU A 13 5.75 -5.21 -0.73
CA LEU A 13 6.32 -4.38 0.32
C LEU A 13 6.80 -3.02 -0.22
N GLY A 14 7.41 -2.99 -1.40
CA GLY A 14 7.79 -1.75 -2.07
C GLY A 14 6.60 -0.82 -2.27
N LEU A 15 5.50 -1.34 -2.82
CA LEU A 15 4.28 -0.56 -3.01
C LEU A 15 3.69 -0.09 -1.67
N TYR A 16 3.74 -0.93 -0.63
CA TYR A 16 3.26 -0.56 0.71
C TYR A 16 4.09 0.58 1.34
N LEU A 17 5.41 0.58 1.16
CA LEU A 17 6.26 1.67 1.65
C LEU A 17 5.99 2.97 0.90
N THR A 18 5.81 2.90 -0.42
CA THR A 18 5.37 4.04 -1.24
C THR A 18 4.03 4.57 -0.74
N PHE A 19 3.08 3.69 -0.46
CA PHE A 19 1.79 4.06 0.10
C PHE A 19 1.94 4.83 1.41
N LYS A 20 2.73 4.29 2.35
CA LYS A 20 2.95 4.90 3.66
C LYS A 20 3.55 6.31 3.55
N HIS A 21 4.46 6.52 2.59
CA HIS A 21 5.01 7.84 2.30
C HIS A 21 3.94 8.81 1.77
N LEU A 22 3.11 8.36 0.82
CA LEU A 22 2.01 9.16 0.27
C LEU A 22 0.93 9.47 1.30
N GLU A 23 0.62 8.53 2.21
CA GLU A 23 -0.35 8.75 3.28
C GLU A 23 0.17 9.73 4.33
N TYR A 24 1.48 9.73 4.60
CA TYR A 24 2.08 10.71 5.50
C TYR A 24 1.89 12.15 4.98
N THR A 25 2.01 12.35 3.66
CA THR A 25 1.77 13.65 3.03
C THR A 25 0.28 13.93 2.77
N ASN A 26 -0.54 12.88 2.64
CA ASN A 26 -1.99 12.96 2.40
C ASN A 26 -2.76 12.10 3.42
N PRO A 27 -2.89 12.55 4.68
CA PRO A 27 -3.44 11.73 5.77
C PRO A 27 -4.93 11.43 5.64
N LYS A 28 -5.65 12.12 4.75
CA LYS A 28 -7.06 11.88 4.46
C LYS A 28 -7.30 10.67 3.56
N GLY A 29 -6.27 10.22 2.85
CA GLY A 29 -6.32 9.10 1.91
C GLY A 29 -5.41 9.33 0.70
N VAL A 30 -4.91 8.23 0.15
CA VAL A 30 -4.08 8.21 -1.05
C VAL A 30 -4.92 7.73 -2.22
N ASN A 31 -4.96 8.52 -3.29
CA ASN A 31 -5.65 8.16 -4.52
C ASN A 31 -4.97 6.95 -5.18
N GLU A 32 -5.78 6.04 -5.74
CA GLU A 32 -5.32 4.85 -6.44
C GLU A 32 -4.31 5.17 -7.54
N MET A 33 -4.62 6.13 -8.42
CA MET A 33 -3.77 6.47 -9.56
C MET A 33 -2.40 6.99 -9.10
N SER A 34 -2.39 7.84 -8.06
CA SER A 34 -1.15 8.36 -7.47
C SER A 34 -0.24 7.25 -6.94
N LEU A 35 -0.83 6.19 -6.37
CA LEU A 35 -0.09 5.01 -5.92
C LEU A 35 0.40 4.15 -7.09
N LEU A 36 -0.46 3.91 -8.08
CA LEU A 36 -0.18 3.01 -9.20
C LEU A 36 0.85 3.56 -10.18
N GLU A 37 0.94 4.89 -10.35
CA GLU A 37 1.92 5.55 -11.21
C GLU A 37 3.30 5.71 -10.55
N HIS A 38 3.34 5.81 -9.20
CA HIS A 38 4.59 6.05 -8.47
C HIS A 38 5.54 4.84 -8.38
N SER A 39 5.05 3.62 -8.65
CA SER A 39 5.88 2.41 -8.53
C SER A 39 6.43 1.96 -9.89
N GLY A 40 7.74 1.67 -9.92
CA GLY A 40 8.50 1.32 -11.13
C GLY A 40 8.13 -0.01 -11.80
N ASP A 41 7.26 -0.82 -11.20
CA ASP A 41 6.79 -2.09 -11.76
C ASP A 41 5.66 -1.92 -12.80
N GLY A 42 5.14 -0.71 -12.96
CA GLY A 42 4.07 -0.36 -13.90
C GLY A 42 2.65 -0.64 -13.37
N VAL A 43 1.68 0.16 -13.85
CA VAL A 43 0.30 0.22 -13.35
C VAL A 43 -0.36 -1.15 -13.20
N LYS A 44 -0.21 -2.03 -14.20
CA LYS A 44 -0.85 -3.36 -14.19
C LYS A 44 -0.35 -4.26 -13.05
N LYS A 45 0.97 -4.26 -12.78
CA LYS A 45 1.55 -5.04 -11.68
C LYS A 45 1.24 -4.40 -10.33
N ASN A 46 1.33 -3.07 -10.26
CA ASN A 46 1.00 -2.31 -9.06
C ASN A 46 -0.44 -2.56 -8.61
N LYS A 47 -1.38 -2.72 -9.55
CA LYS A 47 -2.77 -3.06 -9.24
C LYS A 47 -2.89 -4.41 -8.52
N ILE A 48 -2.18 -5.44 -8.99
CA ILE A 48 -2.15 -6.76 -8.34
C ILE A 48 -1.58 -6.66 -6.92
N TYR A 49 -0.54 -5.85 -6.72
CA TYR A 49 0.05 -5.65 -5.40
C TYR A 49 -0.88 -4.88 -4.47
N LEU A 50 -1.59 -3.87 -4.99
CA LEU A 50 -2.60 -3.13 -4.24
C LEU A 50 -3.75 -4.06 -3.79
N GLU A 51 -4.26 -4.90 -4.69
CA GLU A 51 -5.29 -5.90 -4.36
C GLU A 51 -4.82 -6.83 -3.21
N LYS A 52 -3.58 -7.33 -3.27
CA LYS A 52 -3.00 -8.14 -2.17
C LYS A 52 -2.92 -7.40 -0.84
N LEU A 53 -2.59 -6.10 -0.86
CA LEU A 53 -2.52 -5.28 0.36
C LEU A 53 -3.92 -5.06 0.96
N ILE A 54 -4.94 -4.95 0.12
CA ILE A 54 -6.34 -4.86 0.56
C ILE A 54 -6.81 -6.21 1.13
N GLU A 55 -6.56 -7.32 0.44
CA GLU A 55 -6.91 -8.68 0.89
C GLU A 55 -6.29 -9.03 2.25
N LYS A 56 -5.06 -8.56 2.51
CA LYS A 56 -4.35 -8.75 3.77
C LYS A 56 -4.63 -7.67 4.81
N GLU A 57 -5.58 -6.78 4.53
CA GLU A 57 -6.02 -5.70 5.41
C GLU A 57 -4.87 -4.76 5.85
N TYR A 58 -3.89 -4.56 4.98
CA TYR A 58 -2.86 -3.52 5.15
C TYR A 58 -3.37 -2.17 4.69
N LEU A 59 -4.33 -2.15 3.77
CA LEU A 59 -5.00 -0.97 3.24
C LEU A 59 -6.51 -1.17 3.25
N VAL A 60 -7.25 -0.10 3.54
CA VAL A 60 -8.72 -0.06 3.41
C VAL A 60 -9.13 1.14 2.58
N ARG A 61 -10.25 1.00 1.86
CA ARG A 61 -10.79 2.08 1.05
C ARG A 61 -11.61 3.04 1.90
N ASN A 62 -11.49 4.34 1.64
CA ASN A 62 -12.33 5.40 2.18
C ASN A 62 -12.79 6.34 1.06
N ASP A 63 -13.49 7.42 1.42
CA ASP A 63 -14.04 8.38 0.45
C ASP A 63 -12.96 9.11 -0.38
N ASN A 64 -11.71 9.16 0.10
CA ASN A 64 -10.60 9.87 -0.55
C ASN A 64 -9.60 8.93 -1.24
N GLY A 65 -9.85 7.62 -1.25
CA GLY A 65 -8.93 6.61 -1.80
C GLY A 65 -8.68 5.49 -0.80
N PHE A 66 -7.43 5.28 -0.43
CA PHE A 66 -7.03 4.24 0.53
C PHE A 66 -6.34 4.85 1.76
N ILE A 67 -6.37 4.12 2.87
CA ILE A 67 -5.65 4.43 4.12
C ILE A 67 -5.10 3.15 4.77
N ILE A 68 -4.10 3.28 5.65
CA ILE A 68 -3.64 2.21 6.54
C ILE A 68 -4.56 2.19 7.78
N PRO A 69 -5.39 1.14 7.96
CA PRO A 69 -6.35 1.07 9.06
C PRO A 69 -5.67 0.96 10.44
N ASN A 70 -4.50 0.31 10.50
CA ASN A 70 -3.71 0.14 11.71
C ASN A 70 -2.25 0.55 11.45
N LYS A 71 -1.92 1.78 11.85
CA LYS A 71 -0.57 2.35 11.66
C LYS A 71 0.52 1.63 12.46
N ASN A 72 0.13 0.78 13.43
CA ASN A 72 1.03 -0.02 14.26
C ASN A 72 1.25 -1.44 13.73
N LYS A 73 0.60 -1.88 12.65
CA LYS A 73 0.68 -3.26 12.09
C LYS A 73 2.06 -3.63 11.52
N ILE A 74 3.09 -2.82 11.77
CA ILE A 74 4.44 -2.94 11.19
C ILE A 74 5.49 -3.32 12.26
N PHE A 75 5.14 -3.32 13.55
CA PHE A 75 6.04 -3.70 14.66
C PHE A 75 5.45 -4.82 15.52
#